data_AF-T0Z8C0-F1
#
_entry.id   AF-T0Z8C0-F1
#
_cell.length_a   1.000
_cell.length_b   1.000
_cell.length_c   1.000
_cell.angle_alpha   90.00
_cell.angle_beta   90.00
_cell.angle_gamma   90.00
#
_symmetry.space_group_name_H-M   'P 1'
#
loop_
_entity.id
_entity.type
_entity.pdbx_description
1 polymer ?
#
loop_
_entity_poly.entity_id
_entity_poly.type
_entity_poly.pdbx_seq_one_letter_code
_entity_poly.pdbx_strand_id
1 'polypeptide(L)'
;HDLHAMMWQRLINAPKNNGECMRAVVSSVLIRESAWGDGPVWRLPAQLTSEPPYQRLLFEILAGDKMGKDARRGVPYVWSVSHLADGHGLTSPRSFLAAIRGAAEDSDARYGDYPLAMHYESLKRGIQKASEIRVSEVAEDDPWVSHVMGPLKGKNVPVDYGEIMESWNQKFPDGPNNIRSDRLPPQHAGQGWNGVRDDLVRLGIFTIRSDGRIDMPDLYRVGFGLGRKGGVKPTKTS
;
A
#
# COMPACT_ATOMS: atom_id res chain seq x y z
N HIS A 1 -13.70 -2.12 4.07
CA HIS A 1 -13.46 -1.81 5.49
C HIS A 1 -12.67 -0.53 5.59
N ASP A 2 -13.06 0.37 6.48
CA ASP A 2 -12.39 1.66 6.70
C ASP A 2 -11.07 1.45 7.48
N LEU A 3 -9.95 1.65 6.79
CA LEU A 3 -8.61 1.44 7.32
C LEU A 3 -8.23 2.49 8.38
N HIS A 4 -8.72 3.72 8.21
CA HIS A 4 -8.44 4.80 9.15
C HIS A 4 -9.22 4.59 10.44
N ALA A 5 -10.52 4.26 10.37
CA ALA A 5 -11.30 3.89 11.54
C ALA A 5 -10.64 2.74 12.32
N MET A 6 -10.19 1.69 11.63
CA MET A 6 -9.47 0.57 12.26
C MET A 6 -8.19 1.03 12.96
N MET A 7 -7.38 1.87 12.31
CA MET A 7 -6.15 2.40 12.90
C MET A 7 -6.46 3.23 14.14
N TRP A 8 -7.42 4.15 14.08
CA TRP A 8 -7.81 4.97 15.21
C TRP A 8 -8.35 4.14 16.37
N GLN A 9 -9.20 3.17 16.09
CA GLN A 9 -9.72 2.21 17.08
C GLN A 9 -8.58 1.46 17.80
N ARG A 10 -7.50 1.13 17.09
CA ARG A 10 -6.30 0.52 17.69
C ARG A 10 -5.50 1.52 18.53
N LEU A 11 -5.28 2.73 18.02
CA LEU A 11 -4.47 3.76 18.68
C LEU A 11 -5.08 4.25 19.99
N ILE A 12 -6.39 4.46 20.07
CA ILE A 12 -7.07 4.88 21.31
C ILE A 12 -6.99 3.82 22.42
N ASN A 13 -6.71 2.56 22.07
CA ASN A 13 -6.55 1.45 22.99
C ASN A 13 -5.08 1.09 23.25
N ALA A 14 -4.14 1.94 22.82
CA ALA A 14 -2.74 1.77 23.20
C ALA A 14 -2.58 1.85 24.73
N PRO A 15 -1.63 1.10 25.31
CA PRO A 15 -1.48 1.02 26.76
C PRO A 15 -1.00 2.36 27.35
N LYS A 16 -1.47 2.63 28.59
CA LYS A 16 -1.04 3.77 29.41
C LYS A 16 -1.20 5.12 28.68
N ASN A 17 -0.24 6.01 28.88
CA ASN A 17 -0.20 7.38 28.37
C ASN A 17 -0.32 7.47 26.84
N ASN A 18 0.07 6.43 26.10
CA ASN A 18 -0.04 6.44 24.64
C ASN A 18 -1.52 6.45 24.20
N GLY A 19 -2.36 5.62 24.82
CA GLY A 19 -3.80 5.62 24.53
C GLY A 19 -4.47 6.91 24.99
N GLU A 20 -4.07 7.44 26.15
CA GLU A 20 -4.57 8.73 26.66
C GLU A 20 -4.27 9.88 25.70
N CYS A 21 -3.02 9.95 25.21
CA CYS A 21 -2.61 10.92 24.21
C CYS A 21 -3.47 10.81 22.93
N MET A 22 -3.66 9.59 22.41
CA MET A 22 -4.47 9.39 21.21
C MET A 22 -5.93 9.74 21.42
N ARG A 23 -6.49 9.47 22.60
CA ARG A 23 -7.86 9.90 22.95
C ARG A 23 -7.98 11.41 23.04
N ALA A 24 -6.99 12.11 23.60
CA ALA A 24 -6.97 13.58 23.63
C ALA A 24 -6.92 14.17 22.21
N VAL A 25 -6.10 13.59 21.32
CA VAL A 25 -6.07 13.97 19.89
C VAL A 25 -7.43 13.76 19.24
N VAL A 26 -8.07 12.61 19.48
CA VAL A 26 -9.43 12.32 18.96
C VAL A 26 -10.47 13.32 19.47
N SER A 27 -10.45 13.64 20.76
CA SER A 27 -11.36 14.62 21.34
C SER A 27 -11.16 16.04 20.80
N SER A 28 -9.95 16.40 20.37
CA SER A 28 -9.63 17.76 19.88
C SER A 28 -10.37 18.16 18.59
N VAL A 29 -10.80 17.18 17.78
CA VAL A 29 -11.55 17.42 16.53
C VAL A 29 -13.05 17.22 16.68
N LEU A 30 -13.52 16.69 17.81
CA LEU A 30 -14.93 16.41 18.04
C LEU A 30 -15.56 17.62 18.73
N ILE A 31 -16.54 18.23 18.07
CA ILE A 31 -17.19 19.50 18.51
C ILE A 31 -17.99 19.32 19.81
N ARG A 32 -18.40 18.10 20.14
CA ARG A 32 -19.09 17.76 21.39
C ARG A 32 -18.34 16.64 22.08
N GLU A 33 -18.32 16.67 23.41
CA GLU A 33 -17.87 15.53 24.22
C GLU A 33 -18.58 14.28 23.72
N SER A 34 -17.86 13.48 22.95
CA SER A 34 -18.34 12.20 22.54
C SER A 34 -18.18 11.35 23.78
N ALA A 35 -19.30 10.92 24.36
CA ALA A 35 -19.27 9.98 25.45
C ALA A 35 -18.48 8.76 24.98
N TRP A 36 -17.26 8.62 25.49
CA TRP A 36 -16.51 7.40 25.31
C TRP A 36 -17.35 6.28 25.92
N GLY A 37 -17.51 5.17 25.20
CA GLY A 37 -18.35 4.09 25.70
C GLY A 37 -17.81 3.54 27.03
N ASP A 38 -18.71 3.27 27.97
CA ASP A 38 -18.37 2.60 29.22
C ASP A 38 -18.01 1.13 28.95
N GLY A 39 -16.77 0.75 29.22
CA GLY A 39 -16.28 -0.61 29.05
C GLY A 39 -14.76 -0.75 29.22
N PRO A 40 -14.23 -1.98 29.29
CA PRO A 40 -12.79 -2.22 29.43
C PRO A 40 -11.98 -1.83 28.18
N VAL A 41 -12.65 -1.54 27.06
CA VAL A 41 -12.06 -1.17 25.77
C VAL A 41 -12.72 0.12 25.29
N TRP A 42 -11.90 1.09 24.90
CA TRP A 42 -12.37 2.36 24.35
C TRP A 42 -12.93 2.13 22.95
N ARG A 43 -14.14 2.62 22.67
CA ARG A 43 -14.74 2.56 21.34
C ARG A 43 -14.55 3.88 20.61
N LEU A 44 -14.18 3.80 19.34
CA LEU A 44 -14.09 4.96 18.48
C LEU A 44 -15.49 5.57 18.30
N PRO A 45 -15.64 6.90 18.47
CA PRO A 45 -16.93 7.56 18.27
C PRO A 45 -17.52 7.28 16.89
N ALA A 46 -18.85 7.12 16.81
CA ALA A 46 -19.54 6.75 15.56
C ALA A 46 -19.26 7.74 14.41
N GLN A 47 -19.06 9.02 14.73
CA GLN A 47 -18.69 10.09 13.79
C GLN A 47 -17.34 9.84 13.09
N LEU A 48 -16.52 8.96 13.65
CA LEU A 48 -15.20 8.55 13.14
C LEU A 48 -15.20 7.14 12.58
N THR A 49 -16.36 6.48 12.43
CA THR A 49 -16.45 5.11 11.91
C THR A 49 -16.83 5.00 10.43
N SER A 50 -17.21 6.12 9.78
CA SER A 50 -17.73 6.10 8.41
C SER A 50 -17.39 7.36 7.57
N GLU A 51 -16.09 7.72 7.54
CA GLU A 51 -15.44 8.64 6.55
C GLU A 51 -16.01 10.11 6.46
N PRO A 52 -15.38 11.07 5.75
CA PRO A 52 -15.02 12.45 6.17
C PRO A 52 -16.12 13.40 6.71
N PRO A 53 -15.75 14.45 7.49
CA PRO A 53 -14.43 15.13 7.51
C PRO A 53 -13.46 14.75 8.65
N TYR A 54 -13.92 14.08 9.71
CA TYR A 54 -13.14 13.98 10.96
C TYR A 54 -11.87 13.14 10.86
N GLN A 55 -11.90 11.99 10.17
CA GLN A 55 -10.72 11.13 10.05
C GLN A 55 -9.58 11.78 9.28
N ARG A 56 -9.90 12.57 8.25
CA ARG A 56 -8.93 13.35 7.52
C ARG A 56 -8.27 14.39 8.42
N LEU A 57 -9.06 15.15 9.18
CA LEU A 57 -8.53 16.13 10.14
C LEU A 57 -7.60 15.47 11.17
N LEU A 58 -7.97 14.31 11.70
CA LEU A 58 -7.11 13.57 12.62
C LEU A 58 -5.79 13.15 11.99
N PHE A 59 -5.82 12.67 10.74
CA PHE A 59 -4.60 12.28 10.05
C PHE A 59 -3.73 13.50 9.72
N GLU A 60 -4.34 14.65 9.41
CA GLU A 60 -3.64 15.92 9.21
C GLU A 60 -2.95 16.42 10.49
N ILE A 61 -3.50 16.16 11.69
CA ILE A 61 -2.79 16.42 12.96
C ILE A 61 -1.50 15.61 13.06
N LEU A 62 -1.49 14.37 12.55
CA LEU A 62 -0.31 13.51 12.63
C LEU A 62 0.73 13.81 11.54
N ALA A 63 0.29 14.13 10.32
CA ALA A 63 1.14 14.14 9.13
C ALA A 63 1.10 15.43 8.30
N GLY A 64 0.21 16.35 8.64
CA GLY A 64 -0.04 17.59 7.90
C GLY A 64 -1.01 17.39 6.73
N ASP A 65 -1.32 18.51 6.06
CA ASP A 65 -2.28 18.57 4.95
C ASP A 65 -1.64 18.28 3.57
N LYS A 66 -0.32 18.13 3.51
CA LYS A 66 0.44 18.08 2.25
C LYS A 66 1.55 17.04 2.28
N MET A 67 1.68 16.29 1.20
CA MET A 67 2.85 15.46 0.92
C MET A 67 3.97 16.35 0.37
N GLY A 68 4.84 16.86 1.25
CA GLY A 68 5.98 17.69 0.86
C GLY A 68 5.84 19.14 1.28
N LYS A 69 6.70 19.98 0.69
CA LYS A 69 6.73 21.42 0.98
C LYS A 69 5.54 22.19 0.40
N ASP A 70 4.85 21.62 -0.59
CA ASP A 70 3.70 22.20 -1.27
C ASP A 70 2.60 21.15 -1.52
N ALA A 71 1.43 21.60 -1.99
CA ALA A 71 0.26 20.75 -2.19
C ALA A 71 0.30 19.89 -3.47
N ARG A 72 1.41 19.88 -4.22
CA ARG A 72 1.45 19.24 -5.55
C ARG A 72 1.51 17.71 -5.50
N ARG A 73 1.89 17.12 -4.36
CA ARG A 73 2.06 15.65 -4.23
C ARG A 73 0.91 14.97 -3.48
N GLY A 74 -0.19 15.67 -3.26
CA GLY A 74 -1.39 15.15 -2.61
C GLY A 74 -1.40 15.32 -1.09
N VAL A 75 -2.39 14.72 -0.44
CA VAL A 75 -2.63 14.84 1.01
C VAL A 75 -2.33 13.50 1.70
N PRO A 76 -1.62 13.48 2.85
CA PRO A 76 -1.19 12.24 3.50
C PRO A 76 -2.31 11.23 3.77
N TYR A 77 -3.50 11.69 4.16
CA TYR A 77 -4.68 10.86 4.44
C TYR A 77 -5.06 9.94 3.27
N VAL A 78 -5.23 10.52 2.07
CA VAL A 78 -5.58 9.78 0.85
C VAL A 78 -4.35 9.06 0.31
N TRP A 79 -3.21 9.75 0.30
CA TRP A 79 -1.98 9.26 -0.30
C TRP A 79 -1.53 7.93 0.30
N SER A 80 -1.63 7.78 1.63
CA SER A 80 -1.22 6.58 2.35
C SER A 80 -2.00 5.33 1.94
N VAL A 81 -3.29 5.47 1.65
CA VAL A 81 -4.13 4.36 1.20
C VAL A 81 -3.89 4.09 -0.28
N SER A 82 -3.94 5.12 -1.13
CA SER A 82 -3.85 4.94 -2.59
C SER A 82 -2.55 4.27 -3.06
N HIS A 83 -1.42 4.50 -2.38
CA HIS A 83 -0.13 3.90 -2.76
C HIS A 83 0.05 2.47 -2.24
N LEU A 84 -0.81 2.01 -1.33
CA LEU A 84 -0.82 0.65 -0.81
C LEU A 84 -1.93 -0.21 -1.42
N ALA A 85 -2.69 0.33 -2.38
CA ALA A 85 -3.69 -0.42 -3.10
C ALA A 85 -3.04 -1.38 -4.11
N ASP A 86 -3.60 -2.58 -4.21
CA ASP A 86 -3.28 -3.54 -5.26
C ASP A 86 -4.02 -3.25 -6.57
N GLY A 87 -3.92 -4.16 -7.53
CA GLY A 87 -4.53 -4.03 -8.86
C GLY A 87 -6.06 -4.04 -8.85
N HIS A 88 -6.65 -4.45 -7.74
CA HIS A 88 -8.10 -4.42 -7.51
C HIS A 88 -8.54 -3.19 -6.72
N GLY A 89 -7.61 -2.27 -6.43
CA GLY A 89 -7.87 -1.08 -5.62
C GLY A 89 -7.99 -1.38 -4.13
N LEU A 90 -7.60 -2.58 -3.68
CA LEU A 90 -7.72 -3.00 -2.30
C LEU A 90 -6.42 -2.76 -1.54
N THR A 91 -6.53 -2.16 -0.36
CA THR A 91 -5.40 -2.00 0.56
C THR A 91 -5.60 -2.92 1.76
N SER A 92 -4.60 -3.75 2.08
CA SER A 92 -4.69 -4.64 3.22
C SER A 92 -4.51 -3.87 4.55
N PRO A 93 -5.27 -4.20 5.61
CA PRO A 93 -5.07 -3.67 6.96
C PRO A 93 -3.63 -3.74 7.46
N ARG A 94 -2.96 -4.85 7.13
CA ARG A 94 -1.61 -5.15 7.59
C ARG A 94 -0.58 -4.26 6.90
N SER A 95 -0.66 -4.11 5.57
CA SER A 95 0.21 -3.21 4.81
C SER A 95 0.04 -1.76 5.25
N PHE A 96 -1.21 -1.34 5.47
CA PHE A 96 -1.51 0.00 5.97
C PHE A 96 -0.87 0.27 7.34
N LEU A 97 -1.12 -0.59 8.32
CA LEU A 97 -0.53 -0.43 9.67
C LEU A 97 0.99 -0.54 9.65
N ALA A 98 1.57 -1.41 8.81
CA ALA A 98 3.02 -1.53 8.65
C ALA A 98 3.63 -0.23 8.08
N ALA A 99 2.96 0.40 7.11
CA ALA A 99 3.41 1.66 6.52
C ALA A 99 3.37 2.80 7.55
N ILE A 100 2.25 2.94 8.27
CA ILE A 100 2.11 3.99 9.31
C ILE A 100 3.13 3.79 10.43
N ARG A 101 3.30 2.55 10.90
CA ARG A 101 4.32 2.22 11.90
C ARG A 101 5.72 2.58 11.40
N GLY A 102 6.07 2.15 10.19
CA GLY A 102 7.38 2.43 9.60
C GLY A 102 7.62 3.93 9.41
N ALA A 103 6.58 4.69 9.06
CA ALA A 103 6.66 6.13 8.93
C ALA A 103 6.88 6.83 10.27
N ALA A 104 6.19 6.40 11.34
CA ALA A 104 6.37 6.95 12.68
C ALA A 104 7.78 6.65 13.22
N GLU A 105 8.23 5.39 13.13
CA GLU A 105 9.58 4.97 13.56
C GLU A 105 10.69 5.73 12.82
N ASP A 106 10.53 5.91 11.50
CA ASP A 106 11.52 6.65 10.70
C ASP A 106 11.45 8.18 10.92
N SER A 107 10.28 8.72 11.27
CA SER A 107 10.13 10.13 11.66
C SER A 107 10.87 10.42 12.96
N ASP A 108 10.64 9.60 13.98
CA ASP A 108 11.33 9.72 15.28
C ASP A 108 12.86 9.63 15.11
N ALA A 109 13.34 8.66 14.32
CA ALA A 109 14.77 8.44 14.13
C ALA A 109 15.49 9.53 13.31
N ARG A 110 14.80 10.24 12.40
CA ARG A 110 15.45 11.15 11.41
C ARG A 110 14.98 12.60 11.48
N TYR A 111 13.82 12.85 12.07
CA TYR A 111 13.13 14.13 12.07
C TYR A 111 12.57 14.45 13.47
N GLY A 112 13.35 14.19 14.53
CA GLY A 112 12.94 14.44 15.91
C GLY A 112 12.53 15.90 16.20
N ASP A 113 13.10 16.86 15.47
CA ASP A 113 12.76 18.29 15.59
C ASP A 113 11.58 18.73 14.69
N TYR A 114 10.97 17.81 13.94
CA TYR A 114 9.83 18.14 13.07
C TYR A 114 8.55 18.32 13.91
N PRO A 115 7.72 19.34 13.64
CA PRO A 115 6.59 19.70 14.50
C PRO A 115 5.45 18.68 14.54
N LEU A 116 5.42 17.70 13.64
CA LEU A 116 4.37 16.69 13.55
C LEU A 116 4.94 15.28 13.77
N ALA A 117 4.10 14.37 14.24
CA ALA A 117 4.50 12.99 14.55
C ALA A 117 4.99 12.19 13.33
N MET A 118 4.51 12.52 12.13
CA MET A 118 4.91 11.88 10.88
C MET A 118 5.42 12.90 9.86
N HIS A 119 6.69 12.77 9.48
CA HIS A 119 7.27 13.55 8.40
C HIS A 119 6.87 12.97 7.03
N TYR A 120 6.60 13.84 6.05
CA TYR A 120 6.12 13.43 4.71
C TYR A 120 7.11 12.53 3.96
N GLU A 121 8.43 12.71 4.13
CA GLU A 121 9.41 11.79 3.54
C GLU A 121 9.42 10.43 4.27
N SER A 122 9.08 10.40 5.55
CA SER A 122 9.01 9.17 6.33
C SER A 122 7.75 8.38 5.98
N LEU A 123 6.65 9.05 5.65
CA LEU A 123 5.47 8.38 5.05
C LEU A 123 5.82 7.64 3.77
N LYS A 124 6.62 8.23 2.87
CA LYS A 124 7.08 7.53 1.66
C LYS A 124 7.92 6.30 1.98
N ARG A 125 8.85 6.42 2.93
CA ARG A 125 9.69 5.29 3.37
C ARG A 125 8.88 4.21 4.09
N GLY A 126 7.85 4.59 4.84
CA GLY A 126 6.89 3.67 5.44
C GLY A 126 6.17 2.83 4.38
N ILE A 127 5.68 3.47 3.31
CA ILE A 127 5.06 2.75 2.19
C ILE A 127 6.06 1.84 1.48
N GLN A 128 7.27 2.32 1.20
CA GLN A 128 8.34 1.49 0.63
C GLN A 128 8.57 0.22 1.46
N LYS A 129 8.71 0.37 2.79
CA LYS A 129 8.87 -0.76 3.73
C LYS A 129 7.66 -1.70 3.70
N ALA A 130 6.44 -1.17 3.66
CA ALA A 130 5.23 -1.98 3.58
C ALA A 130 5.11 -2.75 2.24
N SER A 131 5.52 -2.14 1.14
CA SER A 131 5.64 -2.78 -0.18
C SER A 131 6.60 -3.96 -0.16
N GLU A 132 7.79 -3.79 0.45
CA GLU A 132 8.77 -4.87 0.59
C GLU A 132 8.22 -6.04 1.39
N ILE A 133 7.56 -5.77 2.52
CA ILE A 133 6.91 -6.80 3.32
C ILE A 133 5.82 -7.50 2.50
N ARG A 134 5.00 -6.76 1.74
CA ARG A 134 3.93 -7.35 0.94
C ARG A 134 4.46 -8.28 -0.16
N VAL A 135 5.56 -7.88 -0.82
CA VAL A 135 6.22 -8.74 -1.82
C VAL A 135 6.78 -10.00 -1.16
N SER A 136 7.37 -9.91 0.04
CA SER A 136 7.82 -11.09 0.79
C SER A 136 6.69 -12.06 1.07
N GLU A 137 5.53 -11.57 1.51
CA GLU A 137 4.36 -12.45 1.75
C GLU A 137 3.87 -13.14 0.49
N VAL A 138 3.79 -12.40 -0.62
CA VAL A 138 3.41 -13.00 -1.89
C VAL A 138 4.43 -14.04 -2.32
N ALA A 139 5.72 -13.82 -2.08
CA ALA A 139 6.76 -14.81 -2.34
C ALA A 139 6.66 -16.04 -1.43
N GLU A 140 6.11 -15.90 -0.22
CA GLU A 140 5.83 -17.01 0.68
C GLU A 140 4.62 -17.82 0.18
N ASP A 141 3.50 -17.15 -0.10
CA ASP A 141 2.24 -17.79 -0.51
C ASP A 141 2.31 -18.38 -1.94
N ASP A 142 2.90 -17.61 -2.86
CA ASP A 142 3.04 -17.92 -4.29
C ASP A 142 4.51 -17.78 -4.74
N PRO A 143 5.41 -18.73 -4.39
CA PRO A 143 6.85 -18.61 -4.69
C PRO A 143 7.19 -18.38 -6.16
N TRP A 144 6.36 -18.93 -7.06
CA TRP A 144 6.48 -18.74 -8.51
C TRP A 144 6.43 -17.27 -8.94
N VAL A 145 5.74 -16.40 -8.18
CA VAL A 145 5.64 -14.96 -8.47
C VAL A 145 7.03 -14.33 -8.47
N SER A 146 7.85 -14.62 -7.47
CA SER A 146 9.22 -14.08 -7.40
C SER A 146 10.07 -14.52 -8.59
N HIS A 147 9.86 -15.74 -9.08
CA HIS A 147 10.58 -16.26 -10.25
C HIS A 147 10.21 -15.52 -11.54
N VAL A 148 8.93 -15.20 -11.76
CA VAL A 148 8.47 -14.49 -12.96
C VAL A 148 8.64 -12.98 -12.87
N MET A 149 8.68 -12.41 -11.67
CA MET A 149 8.92 -10.98 -11.44
C MET A 149 10.40 -10.61 -11.49
N GLY A 150 11.30 -11.52 -11.12
CA GLY A 150 12.76 -11.30 -11.15
C GLY A 150 13.28 -10.75 -12.49
N PRO A 151 12.94 -11.36 -13.65
CA PRO A 151 13.34 -10.87 -14.97
C PRO A 151 12.80 -9.48 -15.35
N LEU A 152 11.77 -8.99 -14.67
CA LEU A 152 11.16 -7.69 -14.96
C LEU A 152 11.77 -6.55 -14.14
N LYS A 153 12.63 -6.85 -13.17
CA LYS A 153 13.30 -5.85 -12.33
C LYS A 153 14.05 -4.83 -13.19
N GLY A 154 13.87 -3.55 -12.89
CA GLY A 154 14.47 -2.44 -13.65
C GLY A 154 13.68 -2.01 -14.89
N LYS A 155 12.64 -2.74 -15.32
CA LYS A 155 11.72 -2.26 -16.35
C LYS A 155 10.82 -1.15 -15.81
N ASN A 156 10.23 -0.39 -16.74
CA ASN A 156 9.28 0.67 -16.43
C ASN A 156 7.87 0.28 -16.87
N VAL A 157 6.88 0.47 -16.00
CA VAL A 157 5.45 0.33 -16.32
C VAL A 157 4.78 1.69 -16.55
N PRO A 158 3.73 1.78 -17.40
CA PRO A 158 3.16 0.70 -18.18
C PRO A 158 4.05 0.26 -19.35
N VAL A 159 3.96 -1.02 -19.69
CA VAL A 159 4.79 -1.70 -20.69
C VAL A 159 3.95 -2.59 -21.59
N ASP A 160 4.37 -2.76 -22.84
CA ASP A 160 3.74 -3.71 -23.76
C ASP A 160 3.92 -5.14 -23.26
N TYR A 161 2.85 -5.93 -23.34
CA TYR A 161 2.86 -7.31 -22.86
C TYR A 161 3.89 -8.18 -23.61
N GLY A 162 4.16 -7.86 -24.88
CA GLY A 162 5.25 -8.48 -25.65
C GLY A 162 6.61 -8.38 -24.97
N GLU A 163 6.95 -7.22 -24.40
CA GLU A 163 8.24 -7.03 -23.71
C GLU A 163 8.36 -7.84 -22.41
N ILE A 164 7.23 -8.08 -21.74
CA ILE A 164 7.16 -8.97 -20.58
C ILE A 164 7.40 -10.41 -21.02
N MET A 165 6.69 -10.87 -22.06
CA MET A 165 6.84 -12.22 -22.60
C MET A 165 8.26 -12.48 -23.11
N GLU A 166 8.91 -11.51 -23.76
CA GLU A 166 10.31 -11.64 -24.19
C GLU A 166 11.25 -11.91 -23.00
N SER A 167 11.05 -11.19 -21.89
CA SER A 167 11.86 -11.35 -20.68
C SER A 167 11.60 -12.69 -19.99
N TRP A 168 10.34 -13.14 -20.00
CA TRP A 168 9.97 -14.46 -19.52
C TRP A 168 10.54 -15.59 -20.38
N ASN A 169 10.43 -15.51 -21.70
CA ASN A 169 11.01 -16.49 -22.62
C ASN A 169 12.54 -16.55 -22.53
N GLN A 170 13.21 -15.41 -22.33
CA GLN A 170 14.66 -15.40 -22.13
C GLN A 170 15.06 -16.13 -20.83
N LYS A 171 14.26 -16.00 -19.77
CA LYS A 171 14.52 -16.67 -18.49
C LYS A 171 14.08 -18.13 -18.46
N PHE A 172 12.97 -18.45 -19.13
CA PHE A 172 12.29 -19.73 -19.14
C PHE A 172 12.04 -20.14 -20.60
N PRO A 173 13.07 -20.61 -21.33
CA PRO A 173 12.97 -20.91 -22.77
C PRO A 173 11.99 -22.05 -23.08
N ASP A 174 11.78 -22.96 -22.12
CA ASP A 174 10.81 -24.06 -22.23
C ASP A 174 9.39 -23.67 -21.81
N GLY A 175 9.16 -22.37 -21.56
CA GLY A 175 7.87 -21.82 -21.15
C GLY A 175 7.58 -21.92 -19.64
N PRO A 176 6.37 -21.52 -19.23
CA PRO A 176 6.01 -21.35 -17.81
C PRO A 176 5.92 -22.65 -17.01
N ASN A 177 5.76 -23.80 -17.66
CA ASN A 177 5.74 -25.09 -16.96
C ASN A 177 7.09 -25.47 -16.32
N ASN A 178 8.18 -24.80 -16.72
CA ASN A 178 9.52 -25.00 -16.17
C ASN A 178 9.84 -24.03 -15.01
N ILE A 179 8.87 -23.25 -14.54
CA ILE A 179 9.05 -22.43 -13.33
C ILE A 179 9.10 -23.38 -12.13
N ARG A 180 10.32 -23.64 -11.64
CA ARG A 180 10.52 -24.41 -10.41
C ARG A 180 9.90 -23.65 -9.25
N SER A 181 9.01 -24.30 -8.52
CA SER A 181 8.39 -23.80 -7.30
C SER A 181 8.41 -24.93 -6.29
N ASP A 182 8.84 -24.65 -5.07
CA ASP A 182 8.79 -25.60 -3.96
C ASP A 182 7.36 -25.76 -3.41
N ARG A 183 6.41 -24.97 -3.95
CA ARG A 183 4.97 -25.02 -3.67
C ARG A 183 4.18 -25.14 -4.98
N LEU A 184 2.92 -24.69 -5.00
CA LEU A 184 2.09 -24.71 -6.19
C LEU A 184 2.74 -23.85 -7.30
N PRO A 185 2.80 -24.36 -8.55
CA PRO A 185 3.19 -23.57 -9.71
C PRO A 185 2.07 -22.56 -10.08
N PRO A 186 2.28 -21.67 -11.07
CA PRO A 186 1.21 -20.82 -11.55
C PRO A 186 -0.01 -21.67 -11.95
N GLN A 187 -1.19 -21.29 -11.47
CA GLN A 187 -2.43 -22.08 -11.63
C GLN A 187 -2.75 -22.34 -13.10
N HIS A 188 -2.45 -21.39 -13.98
CA HIS A 188 -2.72 -21.48 -15.40
C HIS A 188 -1.45 -21.60 -16.25
N ALA A 189 -0.35 -22.14 -15.71
CA ALA A 189 0.90 -22.38 -16.46
C ALA A 189 0.66 -23.20 -17.75
N GLY A 190 -0.27 -24.15 -17.73
CA GLY A 190 -0.65 -24.95 -18.91
C GLY A 190 -1.28 -24.15 -20.05
N GLN A 191 -1.70 -22.90 -19.82
CA GLN A 191 -2.23 -21.98 -20.84
C GLN A 191 -1.14 -21.05 -21.41
N GLY A 192 0.13 -21.33 -21.12
CA GLY A 192 1.26 -20.50 -21.54
C GLY A 192 1.35 -19.19 -20.75
N TRP A 193 2.14 -18.24 -21.26
CA TRP A 193 2.39 -16.97 -20.57
C TRP A 193 1.12 -16.14 -20.31
N ASN A 194 0.10 -16.30 -21.16
CA ASN A 194 -1.19 -15.66 -20.95
C ASN A 194 -1.85 -16.10 -19.64
N GLY A 195 -1.80 -17.40 -19.33
CA GLY A 195 -2.30 -17.91 -18.06
C GLY A 195 -1.53 -17.36 -16.87
N VAL A 196 -0.20 -17.27 -16.96
CA VAL A 196 0.64 -16.66 -15.90
C VAL A 196 0.34 -15.17 -15.73
N ARG A 197 0.16 -14.44 -16.82
CA ARG A 197 -0.29 -13.03 -16.78
C ARG A 197 -1.63 -12.92 -16.07
N ASP A 198 -2.59 -13.77 -16.40
CA ASP A 198 -3.93 -13.74 -15.82
C ASP A 198 -3.90 -14.13 -14.33
N ASP A 199 -3.00 -15.04 -13.92
CA ASP A 199 -2.70 -15.32 -12.52
C ASP A 199 -2.17 -14.06 -11.79
N LEU A 200 -1.21 -13.34 -12.38
CA LEU A 200 -0.67 -12.10 -11.80
C LEU A 200 -1.73 -10.99 -11.72
N VAL A 201 -2.65 -10.90 -12.68
CA VAL A 201 -3.80 -9.98 -12.63
C VAL A 201 -4.77 -10.39 -11.53
N ARG A 202 -5.08 -11.69 -11.41
CA ARG A 202 -5.94 -12.21 -10.32
C ARG A 202 -5.35 -11.90 -8.94
N LEU A 203 -4.04 -12.04 -8.77
CA LEU A 203 -3.33 -11.69 -7.53
C LEU A 203 -3.26 -10.17 -7.26
N GLY A 204 -3.74 -9.33 -8.19
CA GLY A 204 -3.69 -7.88 -8.08
C GLY A 204 -2.28 -7.31 -8.26
N ILE A 205 -1.34 -8.08 -8.81
CA ILE A 205 0.03 -7.66 -9.06
C ILE A 205 0.09 -6.87 -10.37
N PHE A 206 -0.54 -7.38 -11.42
CA PHE A 206 -0.69 -6.68 -12.68
C PHE A 206 -2.07 -6.03 -12.79
N THR A 207 -2.12 -4.94 -13.56
CA THR A 207 -3.36 -4.42 -14.13
C THR A 207 -3.20 -4.29 -15.64
N ILE A 208 -4.32 -4.37 -16.36
CA ILE A 208 -4.36 -4.18 -17.81
C ILE A 208 -4.98 -2.83 -18.09
N ARG A 209 -4.26 -1.95 -18.77
CA ARG A 209 -4.77 -0.64 -19.18
C ARG A 209 -5.75 -0.80 -20.34
N SER A 210 -6.54 0.26 -20.59
CA SER A 210 -7.48 0.30 -21.71
C SER A 210 -6.83 0.12 -23.09
N ASP A 211 -5.54 0.42 -23.22
CA ASP A 211 -4.74 0.24 -24.43
C ASP A 211 -4.02 -1.13 -24.49
N GLY A 212 -4.32 -2.03 -23.55
CA GLY A 212 -3.78 -3.39 -23.50
C GLY A 212 -2.41 -3.52 -22.84
N ARG A 213 -1.75 -2.41 -22.48
CA ARG A 213 -0.46 -2.46 -21.77
C ARG A 213 -0.61 -2.96 -20.34
N ILE A 214 0.41 -3.65 -19.86
CA ILE A 214 0.51 -4.07 -18.46
C ILE A 214 1.00 -2.90 -17.63
N ASP A 215 0.28 -2.61 -16.56
CA ASP A 215 0.66 -1.67 -15.52
C ASP A 215 0.78 -2.40 -14.18
N MET A 216 1.33 -1.72 -13.17
CA MET A 216 1.52 -2.29 -11.84
C MET A 216 1.25 -1.24 -10.76
N PRO A 217 0.42 -1.57 -9.75
CA PRO A 217 0.20 -0.70 -8.59
C PRO A 217 1.50 -0.42 -7.85
N ASP A 218 1.60 0.74 -7.22
CA ASP A 218 2.82 1.15 -6.51
C ASP A 218 3.22 0.15 -5.41
N LEU A 219 2.23 -0.46 -4.75
CA LEU A 219 2.42 -1.51 -3.76
C LEU A 219 3.41 -2.59 -4.23
N TYR A 220 3.22 -3.11 -5.44
CA TYR A 220 4.06 -4.17 -6.01
C TYR A 220 5.20 -3.63 -6.87
N ARG A 221 4.96 -2.56 -7.62
CA ARG A 221 5.93 -1.97 -8.55
C ARG A 221 7.22 -1.61 -7.84
N VAL A 222 7.07 -0.96 -6.70
CA VAL A 222 8.19 -0.52 -5.88
C VAL A 222 8.90 -1.73 -5.25
N GLY A 223 8.17 -2.67 -4.68
CA GLY A 223 8.75 -3.85 -4.02
C GLY A 223 9.48 -4.80 -4.99
N PHE A 224 8.97 -4.98 -6.21
CA PHE A 224 9.64 -5.77 -7.26
C PHE A 224 10.73 -4.98 -8.01
N GLY A 225 10.91 -3.69 -7.72
CA GLY A 225 11.97 -2.87 -8.30
C GLY A 225 11.72 -2.45 -9.75
N LEU A 226 10.47 -2.20 -10.12
CA LEU A 226 10.08 -1.61 -11.40
C LEU A 226 9.93 -0.08 -11.25
N GLY A 227 10.29 0.65 -12.29
CA GLY A 227 10.09 2.10 -12.37
C GLY A 227 8.74 2.48 -12.99
N ARG A 228 8.42 3.78 -12.98
CA ARG A 228 7.31 4.34 -13.77
C ARG A 228 7.85 4.97 -15.05
N LYS A 229 7.17 4.72 -16.18
CA LYS A 229 7.43 5.41 -17.44
C LYS A 229 6.91 6.84 -17.32
N GLY A 230 7.80 7.83 -17.45
CA GLY A 230 7.42 9.25 -17.37
C GLY A 230 6.48 9.68 -18.50
N GLY A 231 5.67 10.72 -18.26
CA GLY A 231 4.83 11.35 -19.29
C GLY A 231 3.55 10.60 -19.67
N VAL A 232 3.19 9.51 -18.98
CA VAL A 232 1.96 8.77 -19.24
C VAL A 232 0.79 9.35 -18.44
N LYS A 233 -0.31 9.65 -19.13
CA LYS A 233 -1.53 10.19 -18.52
C LYS A 233 -2.06 9.19 -17.47
N PRO A 234 -2.38 9.61 -16.24
CA PRO A 234 -2.99 8.73 -15.25
C PRO A 234 -4.29 8.14 -15.80
N THR A 235 -4.48 6.83 -15.63
CA THR A 235 -5.78 6.20 -15.82
C THR A 235 -6.76 6.85 -14.84
N LYS A 236 -7.89 7.37 -15.34
CA LYS A 236 -8.94 7.88 -14.47
C LYS A 236 -9.47 6.70 -13.67
N THR A 237 -9.33 6.73 -12.36
CA THR A 237 -10.12 5.90 -11.46
C THR A 237 -11.57 6.39 -11.56
N SER A 238 -12.45 5.52 -12.05
CA SER A 238 -13.91 5.71 -12.02
C SER A 238 -14.45 5.45 -10.63
#